data_AF-A0A1J3G2U9-F1
#
_entry.id   AF-A0A1J3G2U9-F1
#
_cell.length_a   1.000
_cell.length_b   1.000
_cell.length_c   1.000
_cell.angle_alpha   90.00
_cell.angle_beta   90.00
_cell.angle_gamma   90.00
#
_symmetry.space_group_name_H-M   'P 1'
#
loop_
_entity.id
_entity.type
_entity.pdbx_description
1 polymer ?
#
loop_
_entity_poly.entity_id
_entity_poly.type
_entity_poly.pdbx_seq_one_letter_code
_entity_poly.pdbx_strand_id
1 'polypeptide(L)' 'LDYLHVHCHEPIAHCDLKPSNVLLDDDLTAHVSDFGLARLLLKFDKDSFLNQLSSGGVRGTIGYAAPGKTYAMFYEEN' A
#
# COMPACT_ATOMS: atom_id res chain seq x y z
N LEU A 1 0.66 6.74 -9.47
CA LEU A 1 0.41 5.32 -9.09
C LEU A 1 0.86 4.36 -10.17
N ASP A 2 0.46 4.58 -11.43
CA ASP A 2 0.85 3.74 -12.57
C ASP A 2 2.37 3.50 -12.65
N TYR A 3 3.18 4.54 -12.39
CA TYR A 3 4.64 4.39 -12.28
C TYR A 3 5.06 3.33 -11.25
N LEU A 4 4.51 3.39 -10.03
CA LEU A 4 4.86 2.45 -8.95
C LEU A 4 4.43 1.02 -9.26
N HIS A 5 3.28 0.84 -9.92
CA HIS A 5 2.70 -0.49 -10.15
C HIS A 5 3.22 -1.18 -11.40
N VAL A 6 3.57 -0.42 -12.44
CA VAL A 6 3.83 -0.97 -13.78
C VAL A 6 5.23 -0.65 -14.26
N HIS A 7 5.73 0.56 -13.99
CA HIS A 7 6.96 1.08 -14.59
C HIS A 7 8.18 1.03 -13.67
N CYS A 8 7.99 0.72 -12.38
CA CYS A 8 9.09 0.44 -11.47
C CYS A 8 9.67 -0.95 -11.76
N HIS A 9 11.00 -1.11 -11.59
CA HIS A 9 11.69 -2.38 -11.86
C HIS A 9 11.07 -3.52 -11.04
N GLU A 10 10.93 -3.30 -9.74
CA GLU A 10 10.07 -4.06 -8.85
C GLU A 10 8.76 -3.28 -8.61
N PRO A 11 7.59 -3.86 -8.90
CA PRO A 11 6.32 -3.19 -8.60
C PRO A 11 6.18 -2.89 -7.11
N ILE A 12 5.73 -1.68 -6.77
CA ILE A 12 5.58 -1.21 -5.38
C ILE A 12 4.11 -0.96 -5.07
N ALA A 13 3.59 -1.59 -4.02
CA ALA A 13 2.30 -1.21 -3.43
C ALA A 13 2.50 -0.20 -2.29
N HIS A 14 1.90 1.00 -2.39
CA HIS A 14 2.03 2.06 -1.37
C HIS A 14 1.40 1.71 -0.01
N CYS A 15 0.29 0.97 -0.02
CA CYS A 15 -0.51 0.53 1.13
C CYS A 15 -1.16 1.61 2.03
N ASP A 16 -0.77 2.88 1.96
CA ASP A 16 -1.41 3.96 2.73
C ASP A 16 -1.71 5.21 1.90
N LEU A 17 -2.41 5.02 0.78
CA LEU A 17 -2.79 6.16 -0.05
C LEU A 17 -4.02 6.86 0.53
N LYS A 18 -3.86 8.16 0.81
CA LYS A 18 -4.89 9.04 1.36
C LYS A 18 -4.58 10.49 0.97
N PRO A 19 -5.55 11.44 1.06
CA PRO A 19 -5.32 12.83 0.66
C PRO A 19 -4.12 13.49 1.35
N SER A 20 -3.86 13.22 2.62
CA SER A 20 -2.70 13.79 3.34
C SER A 20 -1.34 13.28 2.85
N ASN A 21 -1.32 12.20 2.06
CA ASN A 21 -0.11 11.59 1.50
C ASN A 21 0.07 11.96 0.01
N VAL A 22 -0.68 12.95 -0.47
CA VAL A 22 -0.49 13.59 -1.78
C VAL A 22 -0.11 15.04 -1.52
N LEU A 23 1.17 15.35 -1.66
CA LEU A 23 1.70 16.69 -1.50
C LEU A 23 1.57 17.44 -2.82
N LEU A 24 1.36 18.75 -2.75
CA LEU A 24 1.37 19.65 -3.90
C LEU A 24 2.61 20.54 -3.80
N ASP A 25 3.35 20.66 -4.88
CA ASP A 25 4.43 21.65 -4.99
C ASP A 25 3.91 23.02 -5.48
N ASP A 26 4.83 23.97 -5.70
CA ASP A 26 4.52 25.34 -6.13
C ASP A 26 3.81 25.40 -7.49
N ASP A 27 3.99 24.38 -8.34
CA ASP A 27 3.35 24.26 -9.66
C ASP A 27 2.02 23.47 -9.59
N LEU A 28 1.52 23.19 -8.39
CA LEU A 28 0.35 22.32 -8.14
C LEU A 28 0.53 20.90 -8.69
N THR A 29 1.77 20.45 -8.85
CA THR A 29 2.06 19.08 -9.23
C THR A 29 1.91 18.16 -8.02
N ALA A 30 1.17 17.07 -8.20
CA ALA A 30 0.92 16.10 -7.16
C ALA A 30 2.08 15.10 -7.01
N HIS A 31 2.62 15.03 -5.80
CA HIS A 31 3.67 14.10 -5.39
C HIS A 31 3.14 13.13 -4.34
N VAL A 32 3.34 11.84 -4.56
CA VAL A 32 2.99 10.81 -3.57
C VAL A 32 4.07 10.76 -2.50
N SER A 33 3.68 10.82 -1.23
CA SER A 33 4.57 10.79 -0.06
C SER A 33 4.21 9.66 0.90
N ASP A 34 5.04 9.45 1.93
CA ASP A 34 4.81 8.50 3.02
C ASP A 34 4.76 7.02 2.61
N PHE A 35 5.93 6.51 2.20
CA PHE A 35 6.13 5.11 1.83
C PHE A 35 6.39 4.20 3.06
N GLY A 36 6.06 4.62 4.28
CA GLY A 36 6.33 3.84 5.50
C GLY A 36 5.64 2.47 5.52
N LEU A 37 4.50 2.35 4.82
CA LEU A 37 3.77 1.10 4.64
C LEU A 37 3.97 0.45 3.26
N ALA A 38 4.85 0.99 2.42
CA ALA A 38 5.06 0.49 1.06
C ALA A 38 5.70 -0.91 1.04
N ARG A 39 5.40 -1.69 0.00
CA ARG A 39 5.84 -3.08 -0.17
C ARG A 39 6.33 -3.33 -1.58
N LEU A 40 7.43 -4.05 -1.73
CA LEU A 40 7.88 -4.59 -3.01
C LEU A 40 7.08 -5.85 -3.32
N LEU A 41 6.46 -5.88 -4.49
CA LEU A 41 5.71 -7.03 -4.99
C LEU A 41 6.67 -7.92 -5.79
N LEU A 42 7.22 -8.94 -5.13
CA LEU A 42 8.11 -9.90 -5.77
C LEU A 42 7.32 -10.68 -6.82
N LYS A 43 7.67 -10.49 -8.10
CA LYS A 43 6.93 -10.98 -9.27
C LYS A 43 6.96 -12.51 -9.42
N PHE A 44 7.81 -13.22 -8.66
CA PHE A 44 8.17 -14.62 -8.91
C PHE A 44 8.01 -15.58 -7.72
N ASP A 45 7.57 -15.10 -6.55
CA ASP A 45 7.35 -15.99 -5.41
C ASP A 45 6.06 -15.61 -4.67
N LYS A 46 4.99 -16.34 -4.99
CA LYS A 46 3.68 -16.19 -4.35
C LYS A 46 3.76 -16.46 -2.85
N ASP A 47 4.61 -17.39 -2.42
CA ASP A 47 4.73 -17.75 -1.01
C ASP A 47 5.43 -16.64 -0.23
N SER A 48 6.48 -16.05 -0.80
CA SER A 48 7.10 -14.83 -0.25
C SER A 48 6.13 -13.64 -0.19
N PHE A 49 5.31 -13.45 -1.22
CA PHE A 49 4.28 -12.42 -1.24
C PHE A 49 3.21 -12.63 -0.16
N LEU A 50 2.68 -13.85 -0.01
CA LEU A 50 1.71 -14.18 1.03
C LEU A 50 2.31 -14.08 2.43
N ASN A 51 3.59 -14.44 2.61
CA ASN A 51 4.30 -14.27 3.88
C ASN A 51 4.51 -12.81 4.26
N GLN A 52 4.76 -11.91 3.29
CA GLN A 52 4.82 -10.45 3.55
C GLN A 52 3.46 -9.86 3.92
N LEU A 53 2.37 -10.45 3.40
CA LEU A 53 1.00 -10.07 3.72
C LEU A 53 0.51 -10.65 5.06
N SER A 54 0.98 -11.84 5.45
CA SER A 54 0.58 -12.52 6.69
C SER A 54 1.30 -11.99 7.93
N SER A 55 2.48 -11.37 7.78
CA SER A 55 3.33 -10.96 8.91
C SER A 55 2.91 -9.65 9.62
N GLY A 56 1.73 -9.12 9.34
CA GLY A 56 1.23 -7.97 10.07
C GLY A 56 -0.22 -7.72 9.73
N GLY A 57 -1.01 -7.48 10.77
CA GLY A 57 -2.43 -7.16 10.67
C GLY A 57 -2.70 -5.98 9.73
N VAL A 58 -3.96 -5.55 9.70
CA VAL A 58 -4.41 -4.58 8.69
C VAL A 58 -3.58 -3.29 8.72
N ARG A 59 -3.08 -2.93 7.54
CA ARG A 59 -2.21 -1.77 7.31
C ARG A 59 -2.89 -0.78 6.38
N GLY A 60 -2.74 0.49 6.72
CA GLY A 60 -3.32 1.63 6.02
C GLY A 60 -4.33 2.38 6.89
N THR A 61 -4.81 3.49 6.37
CA THR A 61 -5.72 4.38 7.10
C THR A 61 -7.17 3.92 6.97
N ILE A 62 -7.89 3.86 8.10
CA ILE A 62 -9.33 3.54 8.16
C ILE A 62 -10.11 4.49 7.22
N GLY A 63 -11.05 3.94 6.44
CA GLY A 63 -11.81 4.68 5.43
C GLY A 63 -11.12 4.80 4.06
N TYR A 64 -9.82 4.52 3.97
CA TYR A 64 -9.06 4.48 2.71
C TYR A 64 -8.48 3.09 2.42
N ALA A 65 -8.44 2.20 3.42
CA ALA A 65 -8.06 0.82 3.24
C ALA A 65 -9.06 0.06 2.34
N ALA A 66 -8.53 -0.77 1.44
CA ALA A 66 -9.34 -1.63 0.59
C ALA A 66 -10.19 -2.59 1.44
N PRO A 67 -11.46 -2.87 1.06
CA PRO A 67 -12.39 -3.63 1.90
C PRO A 67 -11.87 -5.02 2.27
N GLY A 68 -11.19 -5.72 1.36
CA GLY A 68 -10.54 -7.01 1.65
C GLY A 68 -9.52 -6.95 2.79
N LYS A 69 -8.88 -5.80 3.01
CA LYS A 69 -8.03 -5.57 4.18
C LYS A 69 -8.87 -5.20 5.40
N THR A 70 -9.89 -4.36 5.25
CA THR A 70 -10.76 -3.94 6.35
C THR A 70 -11.51 -5.12 6.99
N TYR A 71 -11.95 -6.11 6.19
CA TYR A 71 -12.57 -7.33 6.72
C TYR A 71 -11.64 -8.09 7.67
N ALA A 72 -10.34 -8.17 7.39
CA ALA A 72 -9.38 -8.81 8.29
C ALA A 72 -9.28 -8.13 9.67
N MET A 73 -9.54 -6.81 9.79
CA MET A 73 -9.60 -6.13 11.11
C MET A 73 -10.72 -6.68 11.97
N PHE A 74 -11.88 -6.93 11.36
CA PHE A 74 -13.06 -7.38 12.11
C PHE A 74 -12.99 -8.86 12.50
N TYR A 75 -12.17 -9.66 11.81
CA TYR A 75 -12.01 -11.09 12.10
C TYR A 75 -10.85 -11.40 13.05
N GLU A 76 -9.83 -10.53 13.18
CA GLU A 76 -8.76 -10.70 14.17
C GLU A 76 -9.14 -10.28 15.60
N GLU A 77 -10.35 -9.72 15.82
CA GLU A 77 -10.88 -9.37 17.14
C GLU A 77 -11.70 -10.50 17.82
N ASN A 78 -11.61 -11.76 17.38
CA ASN A 78 -12.24 -12.92 18.05
C ASN A 78 -11.27 -14.03 18.42
#